data_AF-B9EBN7-F1
#
_entry.id   AF-B9EBN7-F1
#
_cell.length_a   1.000
_cell.length_b   1.000
_cell.length_c   1.000
_cell.angle_alpha   90.00
_cell.angle_beta   90.00
_cell.angle_gamma   90.00
#
_symmetry.space_group_name_H-M   'P 1'
#
loop_
_entity.id
_entity.type
_entity.pdbx_description
1 polymer ?
#
loop_
_entity_poly.entity_id
_entity_poly.type
_entity_poly.pdbx_seq_one_letter_code
_entity_poly.pdbx_strand_id
1 'polypeptide(L)'
;MKKIISSGLAISILLAGCGEESSQENKTTSKPKEEKYISDEKIKKEFQKTIDVYSKELMNIKQSSESGNVQGILATFETSGNKVESAAQDFKKFLDNNKEPVKYEKPSESMVKFGQVLGKFISSTSEVIKKVNDGKMSEEEGDKKFEELNNDMENQLKDIDDVELKAFMDKEGIKYDSLELLAEDDNAMEESTDDNENDEDTSSLNPLDDFKSKKKTNVNKVIQAGPAELTINNLELGEIKVTPDNEYNFSSTKAGENAQIVILDVTLKNTGNTPADYYADQAELMTSSGEQVEPSFLTDSDLVVEMKGPVKSTGKIVYELKDTKVDDLSSISYIAKPYFDDETGENLSEEQIIELPIK
;
A
#
# COMPACT_ATOMS: atom_id res chain seq x y z
N MET A 1 1.20 -23.05 -8.86
CA MET A 1 2.09 -21.89 -8.58
C MET A 1 1.40 -20.52 -8.52
N LYS A 2 0.76 -19.97 -9.58
CA LYS A 2 0.08 -18.64 -9.47
C LYS A 2 -0.98 -18.58 -8.35
N LYS A 3 -1.71 -19.69 -8.11
CA LYS A 3 -2.71 -19.78 -7.04
C LYS A 3 -2.14 -19.72 -5.63
N ILE A 4 -0.98 -20.36 -5.39
CA ILE A 4 -0.32 -20.39 -4.08
C ILE A 4 0.25 -19.00 -3.71
N ILE A 5 0.75 -18.27 -4.71
CA ILE A 5 1.32 -16.93 -4.52
C ILE A 5 0.22 -15.89 -4.26
N SER A 6 -0.96 -16.05 -4.87
CA SER A 6 -2.11 -15.15 -4.67
C SER A 6 -2.86 -15.42 -3.36
N SER A 7 -2.97 -16.67 -2.92
CA SER A 7 -3.67 -17.01 -1.68
C SER A 7 -2.80 -16.91 -0.41
N GLY A 8 -1.48 -16.84 -0.55
CA GLY A 8 -0.54 -16.91 0.58
C GLY A 8 -0.20 -15.58 1.26
N LEU A 9 -0.71 -14.45 0.76
CA LEU A 9 -0.34 -13.12 1.27
C LEU A 9 -1.52 -12.23 1.67
N ALA A 10 -2.67 -12.83 1.99
CA ALA A 10 -3.62 -12.16 2.85
C ALA A 10 -3.05 -12.22 4.28
N ILE A 11 -2.07 -11.36 4.59
CA ILE A 11 -1.74 -11.04 5.98
C ILE A 11 -2.88 -10.14 6.46
N SER A 12 -4.03 -10.78 6.64
CA SER A 12 -5.15 -10.18 7.33
C SER A 12 -4.65 -10.07 8.76
N ILE A 13 -4.11 -8.90 9.12
CA ILE A 13 -4.05 -8.53 10.52
C ILE A 13 -5.52 -8.32 10.88
N LEU A 14 -6.24 -9.42 11.13
CA LEU A 14 -7.61 -9.39 11.62
C LEU A 14 -7.51 -8.90 13.06
N LEU A 15 -7.54 -7.58 13.18
CA LEU A 15 -7.72 -6.80 14.40
C LEU A 15 -9.20 -6.95 14.86
N ALA A 16 -9.71 -8.18 14.87
CA ALA A 16 -11.07 -8.49 15.24
C ALA A 16 -11.16 -8.56 16.76
N GLY A 17 -11.60 -7.44 17.34
CA GLY A 17 -11.76 -7.27 18.78
C GLY A 17 -12.71 -8.30 19.42
N CYS A 18 -12.20 -8.98 20.44
CA CYS A 18 -13.00 -9.44 21.58
C CYS A 18 -12.28 -9.00 22.85
N GLY A 19 -12.53 -7.76 23.28
CA GLY A 19 -12.03 -7.22 24.55
C GLY A 19 -13.17 -7.13 25.58
N GLU A 20 -13.10 -7.96 26.63
CA GLU A 20 -13.81 -7.71 27.89
C GLU A 20 -12.99 -6.75 28.76
N GLU A 21 -13.63 -5.66 29.19
CA GLU A 21 -13.05 -4.64 30.05
C GLU A 21 -12.71 -5.18 31.46
N SER A 22 -11.54 -4.77 31.96
CA SER A 22 -11.25 -4.83 33.39
C SER A 22 -10.24 -3.74 33.76
N SER A 23 -10.74 -2.57 34.17
CA SER A 23 -9.96 -1.52 34.83
C SER A 23 -9.68 -1.87 36.29
N GLN A 24 -8.45 -1.67 36.76
CA GLN A 24 -8.20 -1.23 38.14
C GLN A 24 -6.91 -0.42 38.27
N GLU A 25 -7.08 0.87 38.57
CA GLU A 25 -6.04 1.77 39.08
C GLU A 25 -5.52 1.29 40.45
N ASN A 26 -4.21 1.42 40.68
CA ASN A 26 -3.74 1.74 42.02
C ASN A 26 -2.45 2.59 41.99
N LYS A 27 -2.55 3.79 42.56
CA LYS A 27 -1.45 4.73 42.80
C LYS A 27 -0.61 4.26 43.98
N THR A 28 0.72 4.26 43.85
CA THR A 28 1.60 4.57 44.98
C THR A 28 2.85 5.30 44.50
N THR A 29 2.95 6.57 44.91
CA THR A 29 4.09 7.46 44.72
C THR A 29 5.27 7.08 45.63
N SER A 30 6.42 6.81 45.03
CA SER A 30 7.73 7.08 45.63
C SER A 30 8.57 7.85 44.61
N LYS A 31 8.99 9.07 44.94
CA LYS A 31 9.87 9.90 44.09
C LYS A 31 11.19 9.15 43.84
N PRO A 32 11.51 8.72 42.61
CA PRO A 32 12.82 8.20 42.28
C PRO A 32 13.77 9.36 41.96
N LYS A 33 15.07 9.12 42.15
CA LYS A 33 16.14 9.95 41.56
C LYS A 33 15.82 10.16 40.07
N GLU A 34 15.96 11.39 39.57
CA GLU A 34 15.78 11.71 38.14
C GLU A 34 16.75 10.87 37.30
N GLU A 35 16.32 9.68 36.91
CA GLU A 35 16.92 8.95 35.81
C GLU A 35 16.55 9.70 34.54
N LYS A 36 17.58 10.10 33.80
CA LYS A 36 17.40 10.92 32.61
C LYS A 36 16.90 10.03 31.48
N TYR A 37 15.58 10.04 31.28
CA TYR A 37 14.92 9.40 30.15
C TYR A 37 15.36 10.04 28.82
N ILE A 38 15.28 9.26 27.74
CA ILE A 38 15.36 9.78 26.37
C ILE A 38 14.17 10.70 26.09
N SER A 39 14.34 11.69 25.20
CA SER A 39 13.24 12.59 24.84
C SER A 39 12.17 11.87 24.03
N ASP A 40 10.91 12.24 24.27
CA ASP A 40 9.73 11.79 23.52
C ASP A 40 9.94 11.89 22.01
N GLU A 41 10.44 13.03 21.52
CA GLU A 41 10.69 13.24 20.09
C GLU A 41 11.66 12.21 19.50
N LYS A 42 12.70 11.83 20.26
CA LYS A 42 13.71 10.90 19.77
C LYS A 42 13.18 9.47 19.74
N ILE A 43 12.39 9.06 20.73
CA ILE A 43 11.77 7.72 20.71
C ILE A 43 10.67 7.63 19.65
N LYS A 44 9.82 8.65 19.49
CA LYS A 44 8.83 8.71 18.39
C LYS A 44 9.49 8.56 17.03
N LYS A 45 10.60 9.25 16.81
CA LYS A 45 11.33 9.19 15.55
C LYS A 45 11.88 7.78 15.26
N GLU A 46 12.42 7.08 16.25
CA GLU A 46 12.85 5.69 16.06
C GLU A 46 11.67 4.72 15.94
N PHE A 47 10.53 5.03 16.56
CA PHE A 47 9.28 4.28 16.39
C PHE A 47 8.80 4.37 14.94
N GLN A 48 8.63 5.59 14.43
CA GLN A 48 8.21 5.86 13.06
C GLN A 48 9.15 5.21 12.05
N LYS A 49 10.46 5.42 12.20
CA LYS A 49 11.46 4.83 11.31
C LYS A 49 11.37 3.31 11.23
N THR A 50 11.00 2.65 12.33
CA THR A 50 10.82 1.19 12.36
C THR A 50 9.57 0.78 11.59
N ILE A 51 8.45 1.47 11.79
CA ILE A 51 7.19 1.25 11.06
C ILE A 51 7.38 1.48 9.56
N ASP A 52 8.12 2.52 9.18
CA ASP A 52 8.38 2.85 7.78
C ASP A 52 9.12 1.70 7.08
N VAL A 53 10.07 1.05 7.77
CA VAL A 53 10.76 -0.13 7.24
C VAL A 53 9.80 -1.30 7.11
N TYR A 54 8.95 -1.56 8.09
CA TYR A 54 7.98 -2.66 8.02
C TYR A 54 7.04 -2.48 6.83
N SER A 55 6.44 -1.30 6.73
CA SER A 55 5.52 -0.92 5.67
C SER A 55 6.14 -1.05 4.29
N LYS A 56 7.34 -0.49 4.11
CA LYS A 56 8.08 -0.55 2.84
C LYS A 56 8.35 -1.99 2.40
N GLU A 57 8.80 -2.83 3.32
CA GLU A 57 9.18 -4.19 2.97
C GLU A 57 7.96 -5.08 2.70
N LEU A 58 6.82 -4.82 3.35
CA LEU A 58 5.56 -5.47 3.01
C LEU A 58 5.02 -5.04 1.64
N MET A 59 5.13 -3.75 1.29
CA MET A 59 4.79 -3.27 -0.05
C MET A 59 5.67 -3.90 -1.13
N ASN A 60 7.00 -4.00 -0.90
CA ASN A 60 7.90 -4.69 -1.83
C ASN A 60 7.45 -6.12 -2.09
N ILE A 61 7.01 -6.83 -1.04
CA ILE A 61 6.49 -8.19 -1.15
C ILE A 61 5.24 -8.22 -2.02
N LYS A 62 4.24 -7.37 -1.75
CA LYS A 62 2.99 -7.26 -2.53
C LYS A 62 3.28 -7.05 -4.03
N GLN A 63 4.12 -6.07 -4.36
CA GLN A 63 4.53 -5.79 -5.74
C GLN A 63 5.25 -6.97 -6.39
N SER A 64 6.13 -7.64 -5.64
CA SER A 64 6.88 -8.77 -6.19
C SER A 64 5.95 -9.94 -6.52
N SER A 65 4.91 -10.19 -5.71
CA SER A 65 3.93 -11.25 -5.96
C SER A 65 3.11 -11.01 -7.23
N GLU A 66 2.84 -9.75 -7.58
CA GLU A 66 2.12 -9.37 -8.80
C GLU A 66 2.94 -9.59 -10.07
N SER A 67 4.28 -9.52 -9.98
CA SER A 67 5.19 -9.66 -11.13
C SER A 67 5.22 -11.05 -11.78
N GLY A 68 4.76 -12.09 -11.08
CA GLY A 68 4.77 -13.49 -11.55
C GLY A 68 6.17 -14.14 -11.70
N ASN A 69 7.26 -13.43 -11.42
CA ASN A 69 8.62 -13.96 -11.47
C ASN A 69 9.03 -14.61 -10.14
N VAL A 70 9.02 -15.95 -10.09
CA VAL A 70 9.30 -16.72 -8.86
C VAL A 70 10.68 -16.42 -8.26
N GLN A 71 11.73 -16.20 -9.07
CA GLN A 71 13.06 -15.87 -8.55
C GLN A 71 13.09 -14.47 -7.94
N GLY A 72 12.38 -13.52 -8.56
CA GLY A 72 12.20 -12.17 -8.01
C GLY A 72 11.45 -12.22 -6.68
N ILE A 73 10.35 -12.97 -6.62
CA ILE A 73 9.55 -13.19 -5.41
C ILE A 73 10.42 -13.75 -4.28
N LEU A 74 11.15 -14.85 -4.52
CA LEU A 74 12.00 -15.46 -3.50
C LEU A 74 13.06 -14.50 -2.94
N ALA A 75 13.74 -13.77 -3.83
CA ALA A 75 14.74 -12.79 -3.44
C ALA A 75 14.13 -11.64 -2.64
N THR A 76 12.93 -11.16 -3.02
CA THR A 76 12.21 -10.12 -2.29
C THR A 76 11.82 -10.60 -0.90
N PHE A 77 11.15 -11.75 -0.75
CA PHE A 77 10.76 -12.24 0.57
C PHE A 77 11.96 -12.46 1.49
N GLU A 78 13.04 -13.07 0.99
CA GLU A 78 14.25 -13.28 1.80
C GLU A 78 14.87 -11.95 2.24
N THR A 79 14.94 -10.96 1.34
CA THR A 79 15.50 -9.65 1.64
C THR A 79 14.60 -8.87 2.62
N SER A 80 13.29 -8.87 2.39
CA SER A 80 12.30 -8.14 3.17
C SER A 80 12.16 -8.72 4.57
N GLY A 81 12.10 -10.05 4.72
CA GLY A 81 12.07 -10.70 6.03
C GLY A 81 13.29 -10.34 6.90
N ASN A 82 14.49 -10.39 6.31
CA ASN A 82 15.73 -10.00 6.99
C ASN A 82 15.75 -8.53 7.41
N LYS A 83 15.27 -7.62 6.56
CA LYS A 83 15.22 -6.18 6.87
C LYS A 83 14.21 -5.86 7.97
N VAL A 84 13.02 -6.47 7.94
CA VAL A 84 12.01 -6.33 8.98
C VAL A 84 12.56 -6.81 10.32
N GLU A 85 13.16 -8.00 10.36
CA GLU A 85 13.77 -8.52 11.59
C GLU A 85 14.92 -7.63 12.07
N SER A 86 15.79 -7.17 11.16
CA SER A 86 16.90 -6.26 11.51
C SER A 86 16.41 -4.94 12.09
N ALA A 87 15.36 -4.34 11.52
CA ALA A 87 14.78 -3.11 12.05
C ALA A 87 14.20 -3.32 13.45
N ALA A 88 13.51 -4.44 13.71
CA ALA A 88 13.04 -4.80 15.04
C ALA A 88 14.19 -4.94 16.05
N GLN A 89 15.29 -5.60 15.65
CA GLN A 89 16.47 -5.76 16.49
C GLN A 89 17.20 -4.44 16.74
N ASP A 90 17.29 -3.57 15.74
CA ASP A 90 17.95 -2.27 15.89
C ASP A 90 17.12 -1.32 16.78
N PHE A 91 15.79 -1.36 16.66
CA PHE A 91 14.90 -0.66 17.59
C PHE A 91 15.05 -1.19 19.01
N LYS A 92 15.08 -2.52 19.20
CA LYS A 92 15.36 -3.13 20.51
C LYS A 92 16.70 -2.69 21.09
N LYS A 93 17.78 -2.73 20.30
CA LYS A 93 19.10 -2.23 20.75
C LYS A 93 19.06 -0.75 21.10
N PHE A 94 18.27 0.05 20.38
CA PHE A 94 18.07 1.45 20.73
C PHE A 94 17.43 1.59 22.12
N LEU A 95 16.38 0.81 22.43
CA LEU A 95 15.73 0.80 23.75
C LEU A 95 16.70 0.30 24.84
N ASP A 96 17.45 -0.79 24.60
CA ASP A 96 18.42 -1.32 25.56
C ASP A 96 19.50 -0.28 25.93
N ASN A 97 19.85 0.60 24.99
CA ASN A 97 20.85 1.66 25.17
C ASN A 97 20.27 2.98 25.69
N ASN A 98 18.95 3.15 25.72
CA ASN A 98 18.29 4.40 26.07
C ASN A 98 17.09 4.12 26.98
N LYS A 99 17.12 4.65 28.21
CA LYS A 99 15.98 4.50 29.12
C LYS A 99 14.76 5.23 28.56
N GLU A 100 13.75 4.49 28.11
CA GLU A 100 12.52 5.03 27.54
C GLU A 100 11.55 5.52 28.61
N PRO A 101 10.76 6.59 28.35
CA PRO A 101 9.69 6.98 29.26
C PRO A 101 8.67 5.84 29.40
N VAL A 102 8.15 5.65 30.62
CA VAL A 102 7.23 4.53 30.96
C VAL A 102 6.06 4.39 29.98
N LYS A 103 5.55 5.50 29.43
CA LYS A 103 4.45 5.47 28.46
C LYS A 103 4.77 4.77 27.13
N TYR A 104 6.05 4.56 26.82
CA TYR A 104 6.51 3.87 25.61
C TYR A 104 6.85 2.40 25.84
N GLU A 105 7.07 1.94 27.09
CA GLU A 105 7.59 0.58 27.37
C GLU A 105 6.74 -0.51 26.69
N LYS A 106 5.43 -0.56 26.97
CA LYS A 106 4.53 -1.57 26.39
C LYS A 106 4.36 -1.44 24.86
N PRO A 107 4.12 -0.24 24.29
CA PRO A 107 4.09 -0.07 22.84
C PRO A 107 5.40 -0.46 22.13
N SER A 108 6.54 -0.09 22.70
CA SER A 108 7.87 -0.42 22.18
C SER A 108 8.11 -1.93 22.18
N GLU A 109 7.80 -2.61 23.29
CA GLU A 109 7.87 -4.07 23.39
C GLU A 109 6.98 -4.76 22.33
N SER A 110 5.76 -4.24 22.15
CA SER A 110 4.81 -4.75 21.17
C SER A 110 5.34 -4.60 19.74
N MET A 111 5.92 -3.44 19.40
CA MET A 111 6.49 -3.21 18.07
C MET A 111 7.71 -4.10 17.80
N VAL A 112 8.60 -4.26 18.78
CA VAL A 112 9.75 -5.18 18.66
C VAL A 112 9.26 -6.61 18.44
N LYS A 113 8.27 -7.06 19.22
CA LYS A 113 7.69 -8.40 19.10
C LYS A 113 7.06 -8.59 17.71
N PHE A 114 6.24 -7.64 17.28
CA PHE A 114 5.60 -7.64 15.96
C PHE A 114 6.63 -7.81 14.83
N GLY A 115 7.65 -6.97 14.77
CA GLY A 115 8.66 -7.06 13.71
C GLY A 115 9.49 -8.34 13.73
N GLN A 116 9.77 -8.90 14.91
CA GLN A 116 10.47 -10.19 15.01
C GLN A 116 9.62 -11.35 14.49
N VAL A 117 8.33 -11.37 14.83
CA VAL A 117 7.40 -12.41 14.36
C VAL A 117 7.18 -12.26 12.86
N LEU A 118 6.90 -11.04 12.38
CA LEU A 118 6.66 -10.76 10.97
C LEU A 118 7.88 -11.09 10.10
N GLY A 119 9.08 -10.67 10.50
CA GLY A 119 10.31 -10.97 9.76
C GLY A 119 10.58 -12.47 9.62
N LYS A 120 10.29 -13.25 10.68
CA LYS A 120 10.39 -14.71 10.66
C LYS A 120 9.32 -15.36 9.79
N PHE A 121 8.08 -14.86 9.84
CA PHE A 121 7.00 -15.32 9.00
C PHE A 121 7.35 -15.15 7.51
N ILE A 122 7.79 -13.96 7.11
CA ILE A 122 8.19 -13.65 5.73
C ILE A 122 9.35 -14.56 5.28
N SER A 123 10.38 -14.70 6.12
CA SER A 123 11.56 -15.52 5.79
C SER A 123 11.20 -17.01 5.67
N SER A 124 10.35 -17.52 6.57
CA SER A 124 9.88 -18.91 6.54
C SER A 124 9.00 -19.17 5.32
N THR A 125 8.17 -18.20 4.94
CA THR A 125 7.36 -18.23 3.72
C THR A 125 8.25 -18.36 2.48
N SER A 126 9.35 -17.59 2.40
CA SER A 126 10.33 -17.74 1.31
C SER A 126 10.87 -19.18 1.20
N GLU A 127 11.17 -19.82 2.33
CA GLU A 127 11.63 -21.21 2.33
C GLU A 127 10.59 -22.19 1.80
N VAL A 128 9.31 -21.99 2.14
CA VAL A 128 8.21 -22.83 1.65
C VAL A 128 8.06 -22.66 0.14
N ILE A 129 7.99 -21.41 -0.36
CA ILE A 129 7.93 -21.11 -1.80
C ILE A 129 9.10 -21.78 -2.53
N LYS A 130 10.31 -21.69 -1.96
CA LYS A 130 11.52 -22.29 -2.55
C LYS A 130 11.43 -23.81 -2.62
N LYS A 131 10.97 -24.48 -1.55
CA LYS A 131 10.83 -25.95 -1.52
C LYS A 131 9.78 -26.43 -2.52
N VAL A 132 8.66 -25.71 -2.66
CA VAL A 132 7.63 -26.00 -3.66
C VAL A 132 8.18 -25.82 -5.08
N ASN A 133 8.84 -24.68 -5.36
CA ASN A 133 9.43 -24.38 -6.67
C ASN A 133 10.52 -25.39 -7.07
N ASP A 134 11.36 -25.84 -6.12
CA ASP A 134 12.41 -26.83 -6.35
C ASP A 134 11.86 -28.27 -6.51
N GLY A 135 10.55 -28.50 -6.37
CA GLY A 135 9.93 -29.82 -6.38
C GLY A 135 10.31 -30.70 -5.17
N LYS A 136 10.79 -30.08 -4.08
CA LYS A 136 11.14 -30.74 -2.81
C LYS A 136 9.96 -30.84 -1.83
N MET A 137 8.86 -30.18 -2.18
CA MET A 137 7.60 -30.15 -1.43
C MET A 137 6.48 -30.08 -2.46
N SER A 138 5.41 -30.83 -2.24
CA SER A 138 4.21 -30.74 -3.09
C SER A 138 3.45 -29.43 -2.84
N GLU A 139 2.58 -29.03 -3.77
CA GLU A 139 1.73 -27.85 -3.59
C GLU A 139 0.84 -27.99 -2.34
N GLU A 140 0.22 -29.17 -2.12
CA GLU A 140 -0.62 -29.46 -0.94
C GLU A 140 0.16 -29.38 0.38
N GLU A 141 1.38 -29.90 0.42
CA GLU A 141 2.25 -29.76 1.60
C GLU A 141 2.67 -28.31 1.82
N GLY A 142 2.87 -27.54 0.74
CA GLY A 142 3.16 -26.11 0.79
C GLY A 142 2.02 -25.32 1.41
N ASP A 143 0.79 -25.54 0.94
CA ASP A 143 -0.42 -24.88 1.44
C ASP A 143 -0.63 -25.14 2.93
N LYS A 144 -0.49 -26.40 3.36
CA LYS A 144 -0.55 -26.75 4.78
C LYS A 144 0.55 -26.06 5.60
N LYS A 145 1.75 -25.92 5.05
CA LYS A 145 2.84 -25.21 5.72
C LYS A 145 2.58 -23.72 5.84
N PHE A 146 1.95 -23.10 4.84
CA PHE A 146 1.51 -21.70 4.96
C PHE A 146 0.47 -21.52 6.05
N GLU A 147 -0.53 -22.40 6.12
CA GLU A 147 -1.53 -22.38 7.19
C GLU A 147 -0.88 -22.55 8.58
N GLU A 148 0.08 -23.46 8.73
CA GLU A 148 0.84 -23.63 9.97
C GLU A 148 1.64 -22.36 10.33
N LEU A 149 2.27 -21.70 9.36
CA LEU A 149 3.01 -20.46 9.57
C LEU A 149 2.09 -19.30 9.97
N ASN A 150 0.93 -19.17 9.33
CA ASN A 150 -0.04 -18.13 9.66
C ASN A 150 -0.58 -18.32 11.09
N ASN A 151 -0.98 -19.54 11.44
CA ASN A 151 -1.41 -19.87 12.79
C ASN A 151 -0.32 -19.62 13.84
N ASP A 152 0.95 -19.93 13.54
CA ASP A 152 2.07 -19.64 14.45
C ASP A 152 2.26 -18.13 14.66
N MET A 153 2.17 -17.34 13.59
CA MET A 153 2.22 -15.88 13.65
C MET A 153 1.08 -15.32 14.53
N GLU A 154 -0.17 -15.68 14.25
CA GLU A 154 -1.33 -15.24 15.04
C GLU A 154 -1.17 -15.61 16.53
N ASN A 155 -0.77 -16.85 16.82
CA ASN A 155 -0.55 -17.30 18.18
C ASN A 155 0.58 -16.55 18.90
N GLN A 156 1.61 -16.13 18.18
CA GLN A 156 2.70 -15.33 18.75
C GLN A 156 2.27 -13.87 18.95
N LEU A 157 1.39 -13.34 18.11
CA LEU A 157 0.93 -11.95 18.19
C LEU A 157 -0.26 -11.73 19.13
N LYS A 158 -0.97 -12.78 19.55
CA LYS A 158 -2.18 -12.69 20.41
C LYS A 158 -2.07 -11.86 21.70
N ASP A 159 -0.85 -11.71 22.24
CA ASP A 159 -0.63 -10.95 23.48
C ASP A 159 -0.34 -9.46 23.21
N ILE A 160 -0.27 -9.06 21.94
CA ILE A 160 -0.20 -7.66 21.56
C ILE A 160 -1.61 -7.11 21.63
N ASP A 161 -1.81 -6.13 22.51
CA ASP A 161 -3.03 -5.32 22.55
C ASP A 161 -2.94 -4.31 21.42
N ASP A 162 -3.51 -4.71 20.29
CA ASP A 162 -3.51 -3.99 19.04
C ASP A 162 -4.32 -2.69 19.11
N VAL A 163 -5.45 -2.70 19.82
CA VAL A 163 -6.29 -1.53 20.09
C VAL A 163 -5.50 -0.49 20.90
N GLU A 164 -4.83 -0.94 21.97
CA GLU A 164 -4.00 -0.04 22.79
C GLU A 164 -2.80 0.49 22.00
N LEU A 165 -2.18 -0.34 21.17
CA LEU A 165 -1.05 0.07 20.32
C LEU A 165 -1.48 1.10 19.27
N LYS A 166 -2.62 0.88 18.61
CA LYS A 166 -3.21 1.82 17.63
C LYS A 166 -3.53 3.16 18.28
N ALA A 167 -4.28 3.13 19.38
CA ALA A 167 -4.63 4.33 20.13
C ALA A 167 -3.40 5.09 20.66
N PHE A 168 -2.34 4.37 21.04
CA PHE A 168 -1.07 4.97 21.42
C PHE A 168 -0.39 5.68 20.24
N MET A 169 -0.32 5.02 19.07
CA MET A 169 0.29 5.60 17.87
C MET A 169 -0.47 6.86 17.43
N ASP A 170 -1.80 6.82 17.40
CA ASP A 170 -2.65 7.97 17.09
C ASP A 170 -2.35 9.15 18.03
N LYS A 171 -2.39 8.87 19.35
CA LYS A 171 -2.15 9.88 20.39
C LYS A 171 -0.76 10.50 20.29
N GLU A 172 0.24 9.71 19.94
CA GLU A 172 1.62 10.19 19.84
C GLU A 172 1.98 10.72 18.45
N GLY A 173 1.05 10.69 17.48
CA GLY A 173 1.24 11.17 16.12
C GLY A 173 2.19 10.30 15.30
N ILE A 174 2.22 9.00 15.58
CA ILE A 174 3.00 7.98 14.85
C ILE A 174 2.09 7.43 13.76
N LYS A 175 2.52 7.50 12.51
CA LYS A 175 1.76 7.07 11.33
C LYS A 175 1.97 5.58 11.09
N TYR A 176 0.89 4.84 10.84
CA TYR A 176 0.92 3.39 10.61
C TYR A 176 -0.05 2.91 9.52
N ASP A 177 -0.70 3.83 8.80
CA ASP A 177 -1.71 3.55 7.76
C ASP A 177 -1.20 2.56 6.70
N SER A 178 0.11 2.57 6.43
CA SER A 178 0.75 1.65 5.48
C SER A 178 0.82 0.19 5.95
N LEU A 179 0.61 -0.08 7.24
CA LEU A 179 0.45 -1.45 7.78
C LEU A 179 -0.98 -1.96 7.60
N GLU A 180 -1.97 -1.07 7.43
CA GLU A 180 -3.39 -1.39 7.26
C GLU A 180 -3.71 -1.84 5.82
N LEU A 181 -2.92 -1.40 4.83
CA LEU A 181 -3.01 -1.75 3.39
C LEU A 181 -2.84 -3.25 3.04
N LEU A 182 -2.55 -4.10 4.02
CA LEU A 182 -2.42 -5.55 3.83
C LEU A 182 -3.59 -6.34 4.41
N ALA A 183 -4.48 -5.65 5.13
CA ALA A 183 -5.64 -6.23 5.77
C ALA A 183 -6.92 -6.09 4.93
N GLU A 184 -6.82 -5.79 3.62
CA GLU A 184 -7.99 -5.80 2.75
C GLU A 184 -8.60 -7.21 2.68
N ASP A 185 -9.68 -7.33 3.44
CA ASP A 185 -10.60 -8.45 3.54
C ASP A 185 -11.44 -8.52 2.26
N ASP A 186 -11.48 -9.70 1.62
CA ASP A 186 -12.34 -10.03 0.48
C ASP A 186 -13.86 -9.98 0.83
N ASN A 187 -14.26 -9.45 2.01
CA ASN A 187 -15.64 -9.42 2.48
C ASN A 187 -16.10 -8.08 3.09
N ALA A 188 -16.13 -7.00 2.31
CA ALA A 188 -16.88 -5.79 2.68
C ALA A 188 -17.98 -5.46 1.65
N MET A 189 -19.17 -6.01 1.88
CA MET A 189 -20.43 -5.59 1.27
C MET A 189 -21.17 -4.67 2.24
N GLU A 190 -21.34 -3.40 1.83
CA GLU A 190 -22.28 -2.35 2.29
C GLU A 190 -22.67 -2.24 3.77
N GLU A 191 -22.42 -1.05 4.36
CA GLU A 191 -23.52 -0.12 4.67
C GLU A 191 -23.01 1.31 4.83
N SER A 192 -23.38 2.19 3.89
CA SER A 192 -23.24 3.63 4.02
C SER A 192 -24.34 4.18 4.93
N THR A 193 -23.96 4.84 6.02
CA THR A 193 -24.82 5.88 6.62
C THR A 193 -24.04 7.16 6.80
N ASP A 194 -24.57 8.17 6.12
CA ASP A 194 -24.20 9.58 6.13
C ASP A 194 -24.63 10.19 7.48
N ASP A 195 -23.73 10.91 8.15
CA ASP A 195 -24.11 12.01 9.04
C ASP A 195 -22.93 13.00 9.21
N ASN A 196 -23.23 14.26 8.89
CA ASN A 196 -22.41 15.45 9.12
C ASN A 196 -22.29 15.76 10.62
N GLU A 197 -21.10 16.17 11.09
CA GLU A 197 -20.80 17.57 11.49
C GLU A 197 -19.43 17.71 12.19
N ASN A 198 -18.74 18.80 11.81
CA ASN A 198 -17.69 19.58 12.47
C ASN A 198 -16.20 19.13 12.44
N ASP A 199 -15.48 19.83 11.55
CA ASP A 199 -14.22 20.55 11.76
C ASP A 199 -13.41 20.18 13.02
N GLU A 200 -12.50 19.22 12.85
CA GLU A 200 -11.13 19.35 13.36
C GLU A 200 -10.17 19.24 12.17
N ASP A 201 -9.12 20.06 12.21
CA ASP A 201 -8.07 20.20 11.20
C ASP A 201 -7.26 18.90 11.09
N THR A 202 -7.85 17.84 10.55
CA THR A 202 -7.16 16.61 10.16
C THR A 202 -6.42 16.93 8.87
N SER A 203 -5.15 17.30 8.97
CA SER A 203 -4.29 17.38 7.79
C SER A 203 -4.29 16.01 7.13
N SER A 204 -5.05 15.87 6.05
CA SER A 204 -5.10 14.63 5.30
C SER A 204 -3.69 14.31 4.78
N LEU A 205 -3.27 13.06 5.02
CA LEU A 205 -1.90 12.59 4.75
C LEU A 205 -1.74 12.03 3.34
N ASN A 206 -2.79 12.08 2.52
CA ASN A 206 -2.70 11.74 1.12
C ASN A 206 -1.86 12.82 0.42
N PRO A 207 -0.70 12.48 -0.18
CA PRO A 207 0.13 13.48 -0.87
C PRO A 207 -0.61 14.22 -2.00
N LEU A 208 -1.73 13.68 -2.50
CA LEU A 208 -2.60 14.35 -3.44
C LEU A 208 -3.33 15.56 -2.85
N ASP A 209 -3.48 15.68 -1.54
CA ASP A 209 -4.06 16.90 -0.93
C ASP A 209 -3.11 18.09 -1.02
N ASP A 210 -1.80 17.82 -1.07
CA ASP A 210 -0.75 18.81 -1.32
C ASP A 210 -0.55 19.08 -2.82
N PHE A 211 -1.35 18.46 -3.70
CA PHE A 211 -1.24 18.64 -5.15
C PHE A 211 -1.56 20.08 -5.57
N LYS A 212 -0.57 20.72 -6.15
CA LYS A 212 -0.70 22.07 -6.72
C LYS A 212 -1.01 21.95 -8.20
N SER A 213 -2.30 21.98 -8.49
CA SER A 213 -2.81 22.06 -9.86
C SER A 213 -2.24 23.29 -10.57
N LYS A 214 -1.56 23.05 -11.70
CA LYS A 214 -1.10 24.10 -12.62
C LYS A 214 -2.05 24.22 -13.81
N LYS A 215 -2.59 23.10 -14.27
CA LYS A 215 -3.49 23.06 -15.41
C LYS A 215 -4.49 21.93 -15.30
N LYS A 216 -5.76 22.21 -15.59
CA LYS A 216 -6.83 21.22 -15.72
C LYS A 216 -7.51 21.38 -17.07
N THR A 217 -7.67 20.29 -17.79
CA THR A 217 -8.28 20.24 -19.12
C THR A 217 -9.41 19.23 -19.11
N ASN A 218 -10.58 19.63 -19.61
CA ASN A 218 -11.70 18.72 -19.82
C ASN A 218 -11.47 17.99 -21.16
N VAL A 219 -11.52 16.67 -21.13
CA VAL A 219 -11.12 15.79 -22.23
C VAL A 219 -12.34 15.08 -22.84
N ASN A 220 -13.18 14.44 -22.01
CA ASN A 220 -14.32 13.60 -22.41
C ASN A 220 -14.01 12.62 -23.56
N LYS A 221 -12.84 11.99 -23.52
CA LYS A 221 -12.42 11.04 -24.57
C LYS A 221 -12.89 9.64 -24.21
N VAL A 222 -13.73 9.06 -25.06
CA VAL A 222 -14.22 7.70 -24.93
C VAL A 222 -13.33 6.73 -25.70
N ILE A 223 -12.97 5.62 -25.06
CA ILE A 223 -12.14 4.54 -25.58
C ILE A 223 -12.95 3.25 -25.41
N GLN A 224 -13.08 2.49 -26.49
CA GLN A 224 -13.78 1.21 -26.50
C GLN A 224 -12.74 0.09 -26.47
N ALA A 225 -12.89 -0.84 -25.54
CA ALA A 225 -12.02 -1.99 -25.34
C ALA A 225 -12.89 -3.24 -25.08
N GLY A 226 -13.28 -3.93 -26.16
CA GLY A 226 -14.24 -5.04 -26.06
C GLY A 226 -15.57 -4.60 -25.43
N PRO A 227 -16.10 -5.30 -24.41
CA PRO A 227 -17.30 -4.89 -23.68
C PRO A 227 -17.08 -3.72 -22.71
N ALA A 228 -15.82 -3.33 -22.44
CA ALA A 228 -15.47 -2.21 -21.58
C ALA A 228 -15.40 -0.87 -22.34
N GLU A 229 -15.89 0.17 -21.70
CA GLU A 229 -15.85 1.56 -22.15
C GLU A 229 -15.12 2.39 -21.09
N LEU A 230 -13.97 2.94 -21.45
CA LEU A 230 -13.22 3.88 -20.62
C LEU A 230 -13.46 5.31 -21.13
N THR A 231 -13.85 6.20 -20.24
CA THR A 231 -13.94 7.63 -20.52
C THR A 231 -12.89 8.38 -19.70
N ILE A 232 -11.99 9.08 -20.38
CA ILE A 232 -11.09 10.05 -19.73
C ILE A 232 -11.82 11.38 -19.68
N ASN A 233 -12.30 11.74 -18.49
CA ASN A 233 -13.12 12.93 -18.26
C ASN A 233 -12.26 14.20 -18.21
N ASN A 234 -11.23 14.19 -17.37
CA ASN A 234 -10.31 15.31 -17.22
C ASN A 234 -8.85 14.83 -17.19
N LEU A 235 -7.97 15.74 -17.59
CA LEU A 235 -6.52 15.64 -17.43
C LEU A 235 -6.05 16.83 -16.60
N GLU A 236 -5.27 16.56 -15.57
CA GLU A 236 -4.75 17.58 -14.66
C GLU A 236 -3.23 17.44 -14.52
N LEU A 237 -2.53 18.56 -14.56
CA LEU A 237 -1.09 18.67 -14.51
C LEU A 237 -0.71 19.55 -13.33
N GLY A 238 0.29 19.13 -12.57
CA GLY A 238 0.73 19.90 -11.43
C GLY A 238 1.96 19.33 -10.77
N GLU A 239 2.15 19.71 -9.52
CA GLU A 239 3.30 19.30 -8.73
C GLU A 239 2.93 19.04 -7.27
N ILE A 240 3.64 18.10 -6.64
CA ILE A 240 3.56 17.86 -5.19
C ILE A 240 4.92 18.17 -4.58
N LYS A 241 4.91 18.86 -3.43
CA LYS A 241 6.15 19.09 -2.70
C LYS A 241 6.56 17.80 -1.99
N VAL A 242 7.73 17.27 -2.32
CA VAL A 242 8.24 16.07 -1.64
C VAL A 242 8.94 16.48 -0.35
N THR A 243 8.51 15.88 0.74
CA THR A 243 9.03 16.02 2.09
C THR A 243 9.61 14.69 2.55
N PRO A 244 10.47 14.66 3.59
CA PRO A 244 10.95 13.39 4.15
C PRO A 244 9.80 12.44 4.54
N ASP A 245 8.64 12.98 4.92
CA ASP A 245 7.49 12.23 5.42
C ASP A 245 6.61 11.65 4.30
N ASN A 246 6.79 12.05 3.03
CA ASN A 246 6.03 11.52 1.90
C ASN A 246 6.91 11.00 0.75
N GLU A 247 8.25 11.10 0.86
CA GLU A 247 9.22 10.67 -0.16
C GLU A 247 9.01 9.21 -0.60
N TYR A 248 8.52 8.34 0.29
CA TYR A 248 8.24 6.95 -0.03
C TYR A 248 7.11 6.74 -1.06
N ASN A 249 6.24 7.73 -1.27
CA ASN A 249 5.16 7.67 -2.26
C ASN A 249 5.65 7.99 -3.68
N PHE A 250 6.90 8.46 -3.82
CA PHE A 250 7.48 8.88 -5.07
C PHE A 250 8.62 7.93 -5.46
N SER A 251 8.58 7.43 -6.68
CA SER A 251 9.53 6.47 -7.23
C SER A 251 10.84 7.14 -7.69
N SER A 252 10.77 8.41 -8.06
CA SER A 252 11.88 9.11 -8.74
C SER A 252 12.27 10.44 -8.09
N THR A 253 11.40 11.02 -7.27
CA THR A 253 11.60 12.35 -6.68
C THR A 253 12.01 12.27 -5.22
N LYS A 254 13.00 13.06 -4.81
CA LYS A 254 13.52 13.05 -3.43
C LYS A 254 12.95 14.17 -2.55
N ALA A 255 13.05 13.97 -1.23
CA ALA A 255 12.70 15.00 -0.26
C ALA A 255 13.43 16.34 -0.55
N GLY A 256 12.66 17.42 -0.59
CA GLY A 256 13.16 18.75 -0.93
C GLY A 256 12.96 19.16 -2.39
N GLU A 257 12.52 18.24 -3.25
CA GLU A 257 12.19 18.51 -4.66
C GLU A 257 10.67 18.67 -4.87
N ASN A 258 10.23 18.84 -6.12
CA ASN A 258 8.81 18.90 -6.51
C ASN A 258 8.54 17.77 -7.51
N ALA A 259 7.72 16.80 -7.14
CA ALA A 259 7.31 15.72 -8.03
C ALA A 259 6.41 16.29 -9.13
N GLN A 260 6.61 15.85 -10.36
CA GLN A 260 5.85 16.29 -11.53
C GLN A 260 4.71 15.31 -11.77
N ILE A 261 3.46 15.77 -11.68
CA ILE A 261 2.31 14.87 -11.57
C ILE A 261 1.30 15.10 -12.69
N VAL A 262 0.82 14.01 -13.26
CA VAL A 262 -0.34 13.96 -14.18
C VAL A 262 -1.45 13.15 -13.52
N ILE A 263 -2.67 13.68 -13.51
CA ILE A 263 -3.86 12.99 -12.99
C ILE A 263 -4.89 12.86 -14.11
N LEU A 264 -5.39 11.65 -14.34
CA LEU A 264 -6.51 11.38 -15.22
C LEU A 264 -7.74 11.06 -14.38
N ASP A 265 -8.79 11.89 -14.49
CA ASP A 265 -10.11 11.55 -13.95
C ASP A 265 -10.81 10.65 -14.96
N VAL A 266 -11.14 9.41 -14.57
CA VAL A 266 -11.66 8.41 -15.49
C VAL A 266 -12.99 7.80 -15.04
N THR A 267 -13.72 7.24 -15.99
CA THR A 267 -14.92 6.46 -15.77
C THR A 267 -14.81 5.17 -16.56
N LEU A 268 -14.88 4.04 -15.88
CA LEU A 268 -14.91 2.73 -16.51
C LEU A 268 -16.33 2.18 -16.46
N LYS A 269 -16.76 1.56 -17.55
CA LYS A 269 -18.10 0.99 -17.66
C LYS A 269 -18.07 -0.32 -18.43
N ASN A 270 -18.75 -1.34 -17.91
CA ASN A 270 -19.11 -2.51 -18.71
C ASN A 270 -20.41 -2.21 -19.45
N THR A 271 -20.38 -2.30 -20.78
CA THR A 271 -21.54 -2.05 -21.64
C THR A 271 -22.40 -3.30 -21.86
N GLY A 272 -21.89 -4.47 -21.46
CA GLY A 272 -22.56 -5.76 -21.54
C GLY A 272 -23.22 -6.22 -20.23
N ASN A 273 -23.89 -7.37 -20.31
CA ASN A 273 -24.50 -8.03 -19.14
C ASN A 273 -23.64 -9.20 -18.60
N THR A 274 -22.55 -9.52 -19.27
CA THR A 274 -21.59 -10.56 -18.86
C THR A 274 -20.42 -9.93 -18.13
N PRO A 275 -19.68 -10.71 -17.32
CA PRO A 275 -18.45 -10.22 -16.71
C PRO A 275 -17.46 -9.65 -17.74
N ALA A 276 -16.72 -8.62 -17.35
CA ALA A 276 -15.69 -8.00 -18.16
C ALA A 276 -14.59 -7.43 -17.27
N ASP A 277 -13.35 -7.85 -17.51
CA ASP A 277 -12.20 -7.45 -16.71
C ASP A 277 -11.31 -6.53 -17.56
N TYR A 278 -11.15 -5.27 -17.14
CA TYR A 278 -10.36 -4.27 -17.86
C TYR A 278 -9.58 -3.34 -16.93
N TYR A 279 -8.27 -3.58 -16.86
CA TYR A 279 -7.32 -2.91 -15.97
C TYR A 279 -6.82 -1.58 -16.57
N ALA A 280 -7.72 -0.62 -16.72
CA ALA A 280 -7.43 0.71 -17.25
C ALA A 280 -6.48 1.54 -16.36
N ASP A 281 -6.50 1.25 -15.06
CA ASP A 281 -5.65 1.79 -14.00
C ASP A 281 -4.17 1.40 -14.14
N GLN A 282 -3.85 0.36 -14.92
CA GLN A 282 -2.48 -0.10 -15.20
C GLN A 282 -1.93 0.40 -16.54
N ALA A 283 -2.63 1.31 -17.21
CA ALA A 283 -2.23 1.78 -18.53
C ALA A 283 -1.10 2.81 -18.45
N GLU A 284 -0.16 2.74 -19.39
CA GLU A 284 0.97 3.64 -19.48
C GLU A 284 0.59 4.99 -20.10
N LEU A 285 1.41 5.99 -19.81
CA LEU A 285 1.33 7.31 -20.39
C LEU A 285 2.64 7.64 -21.11
N MET A 286 2.54 8.23 -22.31
CA MET A 286 3.69 8.73 -23.07
C MET A 286 3.58 10.24 -23.24
N THR A 287 4.61 10.98 -22.86
CA THR A 287 4.64 12.44 -22.95
C THR A 287 5.18 12.91 -24.30
N SER A 288 5.02 14.20 -24.62
CA SER A 288 5.62 14.80 -25.83
C SER A 288 7.14 14.82 -25.86
N SER A 289 7.84 14.55 -24.74
CA SER A 289 9.29 14.37 -24.72
C SER A 289 9.72 12.95 -25.13
N GLY A 290 8.76 12.04 -25.26
CA GLY A 290 8.99 10.61 -25.48
C GLY A 290 9.16 9.81 -24.18
N GLU A 291 9.02 10.44 -23.02
CA GLU A 291 9.02 9.74 -21.74
C GLU A 291 7.78 8.86 -21.60
N GLN A 292 7.98 7.58 -21.30
CA GLN A 292 6.92 6.63 -20.94
C GLN A 292 6.94 6.39 -19.43
N VAL A 293 5.77 6.49 -18.81
CA VAL A 293 5.58 6.31 -17.37
C VAL A 293 4.41 5.37 -17.10
N GLU A 294 4.63 4.50 -16.13
CA GLU A 294 3.59 3.69 -15.51
C GLU A 294 2.84 4.52 -14.46
N PRO A 295 1.62 4.12 -14.10
CA PRO A 295 0.88 4.70 -12.98
C PRO A 295 1.71 4.75 -11.69
N SER A 296 1.63 5.86 -10.98
CA SER A 296 2.26 6.13 -9.69
C SER A 296 1.54 5.37 -8.57
N PHE A 297 2.25 5.12 -7.47
CA PHE A 297 1.69 4.62 -6.21
C PHE A 297 0.62 5.53 -5.60
N LEU A 298 0.57 6.80 -6.02
CA LEU A 298 -0.51 7.71 -5.67
C LEU A 298 -1.84 7.39 -6.39
N THR A 299 -1.83 6.42 -7.31
CA THR A 299 -3.04 5.93 -7.95
C THR A 299 -3.85 5.13 -6.94
N ASP A 300 -4.79 5.81 -6.31
CA ASP A 300 -5.90 5.20 -5.62
C ASP A 300 -7.12 5.31 -6.53
N SER A 301 -7.42 4.21 -7.22
CA SER A 301 -8.52 4.17 -8.17
C SER A 301 -9.65 3.35 -7.57
N ASP A 302 -10.77 4.01 -7.26
CA ASP A 302 -12.06 3.36 -6.96
C ASP A 302 -12.66 2.66 -8.20
N LEU A 303 -11.83 2.32 -9.19
CA LEU A 303 -12.26 1.63 -10.39
C LEU A 303 -12.48 0.16 -10.08
N VAL A 304 -13.74 -0.25 -10.18
CA VAL A 304 -14.08 -1.66 -10.33
C VAL A 304 -13.61 -2.14 -11.70
N VAL A 305 -12.39 -2.68 -11.76
CA VAL A 305 -11.76 -3.20 -12.99
C VAL A 305 -12.25 -4.60 -13.35
N GLU A 306 -12.68 -5.38 -12.36
CA GLU A 306 -13.35 -6.67 -12.55
C GLU A 306 -14.88 -6.54 -12.46
N MET A 307 -15.52 -6.26 -13.59
CA MET A 307 -16.93 -5.89 -13.61
C MET A 307 -17.79 -7.13 -13.80
N LYS A 308 -18.48 -7.61 -12.75
CA LYS A 308 -19.34 -8.82 -12.79
C LYS A 308 -20.67 -8.66 -13.57
N GLY A 309 -20.85 -7.55 -14.28
CA GLY A 309 -22.05 -7.18 -15.01
C GLY A 309 -22.01 -5.70 -15.45
N PRO A 310 -23.15 -5.03 -15.71
CA PRO A 310 -23.21 -3.65 -16.19
C PRO A 310 -22.87 -2.65 -15.05
N VAL A 311 -21.60 -2.64 -14.65
CA VAL A 311 -21.05 -1.76 -13.62
C VAL A 311 -20.53 -0.48 -14.28
N LYS A 312 -20.64 0.63 -13.54
CA LYS A 312 -19.99 1.90 -13.87
C LYS A 312 -19.22 2.37 -12.62
N SER A 313 -17.93 2.60 -12.76
CA SER A 313 -17.05 3.07 -11.69
C SER A 313 -16.30 4.33 -12.16
N THR A 314 -15.87 5.15 -11.21
CA THR A 314 -15.10 6.37 -11.47
C THR A 314 -13.89 6.39 -10.56
N GLY A 315 -12.75 6.86 -11.06
CA GLY A 315 -11.53 6.90 -10.26
C GLY A 315 -10.50 7.86 -10.85
N LYS A 316 -9.32 7.88 -10.24
CA LYS A 316 -8.18 8.66 -10.69
C LYS A 316 -7.03 7.73 -11.02
N ILE A 317 -6.30 8.05 -12.09
CA ILE A 317 -5.03 7.42 -12.40
C ILE A 317 -3.96 8.49 -12.32
N VAL A 318 -2.95 8.29 -11.48
CA VAL A 318 -1.92 9.28 -11.20
C VAL A 318 -0.61 8.81 -11.81
N TYR A 319 0.17 9.72 -12.38
CA TYR A 319 1.48 9.43 -12.95
C TYR A 319 2.51 10.40 -12.38
N GLU A 320 3.68 9.87 -12.01
CA GLU A 320 4.86 10.65 -11.66
C GLU A 320 5.80 10.70 -12.87
N LEU A 321 6.05 11.91 -13.38
CA LEU A 321 7.06 12.13 -14.42
C LEU A 321 8.44 12.18 -13.77
N LYS A 322 9.39 11.47 -14.36
CA LYS A 322 10.77 11.29 -13.88
C LYS A 322 11.66 12.40 -14.41
N ASP A 323 11.59 12.64 -15.72
CA ASP A 323 12.54 13.50 -16.43
C ASP A 323 11.89 14.75 -17.04
N THR A 324 10.58 14.75 -17.23
CA THR A 324 9.85 15.85 -17.89
C THR A 324 9.09 16.71 -16.89
N LYS A 325 9.23 18.04 -17.01
CA LYS A 325 8.39 18.98 -16.26
C LYS A 325 7.02 19.12 -16.91
N VAL A 326 5.98 19.22 -16.09
CA VAL A 326 4.61 19.39 -16.60
C VAL A 326 4.43 20.66 -17.44
N ASP A 327 5.22 21.70 -17.16
CA ASP A 327 5.19 22.98 -17.88
C ASP A 327 5.78 22.89 -19.29
N ASP A 328 6.59 21.86 -19.57
CA ASP A 328 7.26 21.64 -20.86
C ASP A 328 6.42 20.73 -21.79
N LEU A 329 5.28 20.21 -21.31
CA LEU A 329 4.44 19.29 -22.06
C LEU A 329 3.57 20.00 -23.09
N SER A 330 3.59 19.48 -24.32
CA SER A 330 2.72 19.93 -25.42
C SER A 330 1.58 18.95 -25.72
N SER A 331 1.80 17.66 -25.48
CA SER A 331 0.80 16.61 -25.54
C SER A 331 1.16 15.46 -24.59
N ILE A 332 0.13 14.67 -24.27
CA ILE A 332 0.21 13.43 -23.49
C ILE A 332 -0.56 12.38 -24.29
N SER A 333 -0.06 11.16 -24.38
CA SER A 333 -0.76 10.03 -24.97
C SER A 333 -1.03 8.98 -23.92
N TYR A 334 -2.28 8.58 -23.77
CA TYR A 334 -2.69 7.43 -22.97
C TYR A 334 -2.58 6.16 -23.83
N ILE A 335 -1.88 5.15 -23.35
CA ILE A 335 -1.70 3.88 -24.05
C ILE A 335 -2.72 2.88 -23.50
N ALA A 336 -3.90 2.85 -24.12
CA ALA A 336 -4.96 1.94 -23.72
C ALA A 336 -4.58 0.51 -24.10
N LYS A 337 -4.45 -0.36 -23.10
CA LYS A 337 -4.14 -1.77 -23.28
C LYS A 337 -5.26 -2.48 -24.07
N PRO A 338 -4.93 -3.53 -24.84
CA PRO A 338 -5.93 -4.36 -25.48
C PRO A 338 -6.85 -5.01 -24.42
N TYR A 339 -8.10 -5.23 -24.77
CA TYR A 339 -8.99 -6.08 -23.99
C TYR A 339 -8.68 -7.53 -24.30
N PHE A 340 -8.28 -8.30 -23.29
CA PHE A 340 -8.06 -9.74 -23.39
C PHE A 340 -9.27 -10.47 -22.79
N ASP A 341 -9.86 -11.38 -23.54
CA ASP A 341 -10.94 -12.22 -23.08
C ASP A 341 -10.36 -13.54 -22.55
N ASP A 342 -10.42 -13.73 -21.23
CA ASP A 342 -9.92 -14.92 -20.55
C ASP A 342 -10.69 -16.20 -20.92
N GLU A 343 -11.95 -16.11 -21.36
CA GLU A 343 -12.74 -17.29 -21.74
C GLU A 343 -12.29 -17.83 -23.11
N THR A 344 -12.05 -16.92 -24.05
CA THR A 344 -11.67 -17.28 -25.43
C THR A 344 -10.16 -17.33 -25.65
N GLY A 345 -9.39 -16.65 -24.80
CA GLY A 345 -7.94 -16.48 -24.94
C GLY A 345 -7.54 -15.53 -26.08
N GLU A 346 -8.48 -14.69 -26.55
CA GLU A 346 -8.30 -13.78 -27.68
C GLU A 346 -8.34 -12.32 -27.23
N ASN A 347 -7.64 -11.45 -27.97
CA ASN A 347 -7.80 -10.01 -27.81
C ASN A 347 -9.07 -9.55 -28.54
N LEU A 348 -10.01 -8.94 -27.83
CA LEU A 348 -11.21 -8.36 -28.42
C LEU A 348 -11.03 -6.90 -28.83
N SER A 349 -9.92 -6.27 -28.42
CA SER A 349 -9.48 -4.99 -28.95
C SER A 349 -7.96 -4.96 -29.08
N GLU A 350 -7.46 -4.12 -29.98
CA GLU A 350 -6.04 -3.82 -30.09
C GLU A 350 -5.61 -2.75 -29.07
N GLU A 351 -4.31 -2.62 -28.87
CA GLU A 351 -3.73 -1.48 -28.17
C GLU A 351 -4.06 -0.17 -28.91
N GLN A 352 -4.42 0.87 -28.17
CA GLN A 352 -4.76 2.18 -28.73
C GLN A 352 -3.93 3.28 -28.08
N ILE A 353 -3.22 4.06 -28.90
CA ILE A 353 -2.53 5.26 -28.45
C ILE A 353 -3.46 6.46 -28.63
N ILE A 354 -3.86 7.05 -27.51
CA ILE A 354 -4.87 8.11 -27.46
C ILE A 354 -4.21 9.42 -27.03
N GLU A 355 -4.00 10.32 -27.99
CA GLU A 355 -3.49 11.66 -27.68
C GLU A 355 -4.55 12.48 -26.94
N LEU A 356 -4.19 12.95 -25.75
CA LEU A 356 -5.00 13.78 -24.87
C LEU A 356 -4.62 15.25 -25.06
N PRO A 357 -5.60 16.14 -25.28
CA PRO A 357 -5.32 17.55 -25.42
C PRO A 357 -4.87 18.11 -24.07
N ILE A 358 -3.69 18.74 -24.06
CA ILE A 358 -3.26 19.53 -22.91
C ILE A 358 -3.80 20.95 -23.00
N LYS A 359 -4.19 21.44 -24.18
CA LYS A 359 -4.48 22.86 -24.45
C LYS A 359 -5.80 23.38 -23.91
#